data_AF-A0A931DKJ7-F1
#
_entry.id   AF-A0A931DKJ7-F1
#
_cell.length_a   1.000
_cell.length_b   1.000
_cell.length_c   1.000
_cell.angle_alpha   90.00
_cell.angle_beta   90.00
_cell.angle_gamma   90.00
#
_symmetry.space_group_name_H-M   'P 1'
#
loop_
_entity.id
_entity.type
_entity.pdbx_description
1 polymer ?
#
loop_
_entity_poly.entity_id
_entity_poly.type
_entity_poly.pdbx_seq_one_letter_code
_entity_poly.pdbx_strand_id
1 'polypeptide(L)'
;MALGVEFASVVVRTAVADDALPGGLDAFAPTRHDYIEDEHLFRTGFMSTREADELAAHLLSLGLDGDAVAVEQAHGPLPAWLRRGEIGGHRAVWLAGQDPGRLVRPLQSVILRGPSRLRDAVTAMRAEEGIEIVRVPPGEHEADHFEIEREGALVDLRVHHPDDDTIIFWAERRQERNRCCRADIELLEWLGAALKAAGAA
;
A
#
# COMPACT_ATOMS: atom_id res chain seq x y z
N MET A 1 15.90 11.52 8.86
CA MET A 1 15.54 12.14 7.57
C MET A 1 14.08 12.57 7.68
N ALA A 2 13.79 13.87 7.61
CA ALA A 2 12.46 14.44 7.84
C ALA A 2 11.94 15.05 6.53
N LEU A 3 10.74 14.69 6.11
CA LEU A 3 10.08 15.15 4.90
C LEU A 3 8.60 15.43 5.19
N GLY A 4 8.16 16.63 4.80
CA GLY A 4 6.79 17.02 4.44
C GLY A 4 5.74 17.05 5.54
N VAL A 5 5.44 18.26 6.05
CA VAL A 5 4.14 18.54 6.70
C VAL A 5 3.08 18.55 5.59
N GLU A 6 2.26 17.51 5.49
CA GLU A 6 1.02 17.56 4.70
C GLU A 6 0.10 18.63 5.33
N PHE A 7 -0.39 19.58 4.53
CA PHE A 7 -1.17 20.72 5.03
C PHE A 7 -2.66 20.37 5.13
N ALA A 8 -3.16 19.54 4.21
CA ALA A 8 -4.53 19.03 4.19
C ALA A 8 -4.57 17.61 3.61
N SER A 9 -5.61 16.85 3.93
CA SER A 9 -5.89 15.55 3.32
C SER A 9 -7.36 15.45 2.94
N VAL A 10 -7.69 14.79 1.84
CA VAL A 10 -9.07 14.39 1.55
C VAL A 10 -9.26 12.97 2.04
N VAL A 11 -10.24 12.75 2.92
CA VAL A 11 -10.58 11.46 3.54
C VAL A 11 -11.96 11.05 3.09
N VAL A 12 -12.12 9.81 2.66
CA VAL A 12 -13.36 9.33 2.06
C VAL A 12 -13.67 7.92 2.53
N ARG A 13 -14.94 7.57 2.71
CA ARG A 13 -15.35 6.19 3.01
C ARG A 13 -15.16 5.29 1.79
N THR A 14 -14.38 4.21 1.94
CA THR A 14 -14.02 3.29 0.84
C THR A 14 -15.25 2.69 0.17
N ALA A 15 -16.19 2.16 0.95
CA ALA A 15 -17.41 1.54 0.42
C ALA A 15 -18.23 2.50 -0.46
N VAL A 16 -18.37 3.77 -0.05
CA VAL A 16 -19.15 4.76 -0.81
C VAL A 16 -18.43 5.15 -2.10
N ALA A 17 -17.11 5.33 -2.02
CA ALA A 17 -16.33 5.72 -3.18
C ALA A 17 -16.19 4.59 -4.21
N ASP A 18 -16.05 3.35 -3.77
CA ASP A 18 -15.95 2.20 -4.65
C ASP A 18 -17.21 2.01 -5.50
N ASP A 19 -18.39 2.28 -4.92
CA ASP A 19 -19.67 2.26 -5.63
C ASP A 19 -19.86 3.45 -6.58
N ALA A 20 -19.37 4.64 -6.20
CA ALA A 20 -19.64 5.88 -6.92
C ALA A 20 -18.60 6.21 -8.01
N LEU A 21 -17.35 5.77 -7.86
CA LEU A 21 -16.27 6.12 -8.77
C LEU A 21 -16.29 5.25 -10.04
N PRO A 22 -16.08 5.84 -11.23
CA PRO A 22 -15.94 5.07 -12.47
C PRO A 22 -14.76 4.09 -12.38
N GLY A 23 -15.04 2.78 -12.43
CA GLY A 23 -14.03 1.73 -12.27
C GLY A 23 -13.60 1.48 -10.81
N GLY A 24 -14.34 2.02 -9.84
CA GLY A 24 -14.11 1.84 -8.41
C GLY A 24 -12.78 2.41 -7.93
N LEU A 25 -12.36 1.98 -6.74
CA LEU A 25 -11.09 2.42 -6.16
C LEU A 25 -9.87 1.92 -6.94
N ASP A 26 -9.98 0.77 -7.62
CA ASP A 26 -8.90 0.18 -8.40
C ASP A 26 -8.51 1.07 -9.60
N ALA A 27 -9.47 1.76 -10.22
CA ALA A 27 -9.18 2.74 -11.26
C ALA A 27 -8.72 4.09 -10.71
N PHE A 28 -9.21 4.48 -9.53
CA PHE A 28 -8.91 5.79 -8.93
C PHE A 28 -7.51 5.86 -8.32
N ALA A 29 -7.13 4.87 -7.52
CA ALA A 29 -5.92 4.93 -6.72
C ALA A 29 -4.61 5.08 -7.51
N PRO A 30 -4.40 4.40 -8.66
CA PRO A 30 -3.18 4.59 -9.47
C PRO A 30 -3.00 6.02 -9.99
N THR A 31 -4.06 6.83 -10.01
CA THR A 31 -4.00 8.23 -10.44
C THR A 31 -3.45 9.19 -9.36
N ARG A 32 -3.19 8.68 -8.14
CA ARG A 32 -2.88 9.48 -6.96
C ARG A 32 -1.63 8.93 -6.25
N HIS A 33 -0.55 9.71 -6.28
CA HIS A 33 0.74 9.32 -5.68
C HIS A 33 0.71 9.23 -4.15
N ASP A 34 -0.13 10.04 -3.49
CA ASP A 34 -0.27 10.07 -2.02
C ASP A 34 -1.51 9.33 -1.52
N TYR A 35 -2.01 8.36 -2.29
CA TYR A 35 -3.17 7.55 -1.93
C TYR A 35 -2.83 6.50 -0.87
N ILE A 36 -3.62 6.48 0.20
CA ILE A 36 -3.53 5.50 1.30
C ILE A 36 -4.93 5.02 1.63
N GLU A 37 -5.12 3.75 1.98
CA GLU A 37 -6.42 3.24 2.39
C GLU A 37 -6.31 2.21 3.53
N ASP A 38 -7.42 2.04 4.25
CA ASP A 38 -7.71 0.91 5.12
C ASP A 38 -9.08 0.29 4.72
N GLU A 39 -9.60 -0.58 5.57
CA GLU A 39 -10.88 -1.28 5.35
C GLU A 39 -12.09 -0.35 5.21
N HIS A 40 -12.01 0.86 5.77
CA HIS A 40 -13.14 1.78 5.89
C HIS A 40 -12.91 3.11 5.18
N LEU A 41 -11.68 3.58 5.07
CA LEU A 41 -11.31 4.91 4.61
C LEU A 41 -10.17 4.87 3.61
N PHE A 42 -10.20 5.79 2.64
CA PHE A 42 -9.00 6.20 1.92
C PHE A 42 -8.67 7.67 2.19
N ARG A 43 -7.41 8.02 1.96
CA ARG A 43 -6.84 9.35 2.16
C ARG A 43 -5.94 9.70 0.97
N THR A 44 -6.05 10.95 0.50
CA THR A 44 -5.07 11.57 -0.40
C THR A 44 -4.50 12.81 0.27
N GLY A 45 -3.18 12.87 0.44
CA GLY A 45 -2.48 14.02 1.02
C GLY A 45 -2.29 15.18 0.03
N PHE A 46 -2.26 16.41 0.54
CA PHE A 46 -2.02 17.63 -0.24
C PHE A 46 -1.15 18.64 0.52
N MET A 47 -0.33 19.37 -0.25
CA MET A 47 0.43 20.52 0.26
C MET A 47 -0.37 21.84 0.20
N SER A 48 -1.57 21.80 -0.40
CA SER A 48 -2.45 22.96 -0.60
C SER A 48 -3.89 22.61 -0.24
N THR A 49 -4.49 23.38 0.67
CA THR A 49 -5.93 23.24 0.99
C THR A 49 -6.80 23.42 -0.25
N ARG A 50 -6.42 24.34 -1.16
CA ARG A 50 -7.18 24.56 -2.41
C ARG A 50 -7.24 23.29 -3.26
N GLU A 51 -6.14 22.55 -3.35
CA GLU A 51 -6.10 21.30 -4.14
C GLU A 51 -6.92 20.19 -3.46
N ALA A 52 -6.91 20.14 -2.13
CA ALA A 52 -7.76 19.24 -1.36
C ALA A 52 -9.25 19.57 -1.56
N ASP A 53 -9.62 20.85 -1.52
CA ASP A 53 -11.00 21.32 -1.76
C ASP A 53 -11.44 21.03 -3.20
N GLU A 54 -10.55 21.20 -4.19
CA GLU A 54 -10.81 20.87 -5.59
C GLU A 54 -11.06 19.37 -5.79
N LEU A 55 -10.27 18.50 -5.15
CA LEU A 55 -10.54 17.06 -5.18
C LEU A 55 -11.85 16.73 -4.48
N ALA A 56 -12.11 17.28 -3.30
CA ALA A 56 -13.35 17.04 -2.58
C ALA A 56 -14.58 17.44 -3.42
N ALA A 57 -14.55 18.63 -4.02
CA ALA A 57 -15.63 19.11 -4.91
C ALA A 57 -15.80 18.20 -6.14
N HIS A 58 -14.69 17.71 -6.72
CA HIS A 58 -14.75 16.77 -7.83
C HIS A 58 -15.38 15.42 -7.43
N LEU A 59 -15.01 14.87 -6.26
CA LEU A 59 -15.60 13.63 -5.77
C LEU A 59 -17.12 13.78 -5.53
N LEU A 60 -17.54 14.90 -4.93
CA LEU A 60 -18.97 15.20 -4.76
C LEU A 60 -19.69 15.33 -6.12
N SER A 61 -19.05 15.89 -7.14
CA SER A 61 -19.65 16.00 -8.48
C SER A 61 -19.77 14.66 -9.21
N LEU A 62 -19.00 13.65 -8.79
CA LEU A 62 -19.14 12.26 -9.23
C LEU A 62 -20.26 11.50 -8.49
N GLY A 63 -20.97 12.15 -7.55
CA GLY A 63 -22.12 11.58 -6.87
C GLY A 63 -21.82 10.98 -5.49
N LEU A 64 -20.62 11.20 -4.94
CA LEU A 64 -20.37 10.86 -3.55
C LEU A 64 -21.21 11.75 -2.61
N ASP A 65 -21.73 11.15 -1.55
CA ASP A 65 -22.46 11.89 -0.51
C ASP A 65 -21.53 12.88 0.21
N GLY A 66 -22.06 14.05 0.56
CA GLY A 66 -21.37 15.06 1.38
C GLY A 66 -20.87 14.50 2.71
N ASP A 67 -21.62 13.57 3.30
CA ASP A 67 -21.25 12.90 4.54
C ASP A 67 -20.23 11.75 4.36
N ALA A 68 -19.79 11.48 3.14
CA ALA A 68 -18.77 10.48 2.83
C ALA A 68 -17.39 11.07 2.53
N VAL A 69 -17.28 12.39 2.32
CA VAL A 69 -16.05 13.10 1.94
C VAL A 69 -15.71 14.16 2.99
N ALA A 70 -14.46 14.20 3.45
CA ALA A 70 -13.98 15.18 4.41
C ALA A 70 -12.63 15.76 3.98
N VAL A 71 -12.46 17.08 4.13
CA VAL A 71 -11.16 17.74 4.06
C VAL A 71 -10.60 17.84 5.47
N GLU A 72 -9.61 17.01 5.76
CA GLU A 72 -8.87 16.97 7.01
C GLU A 72 -7.76 18.03 6.99
N GLN A 73 -7.70 18.83 8.05
CA GLN A 73 -6.62 19.78 8.30
C GLN A 73 -6.15 19.59 9.74
N ALA A 74 -4.85 19.75 10.02
CA ALA A 74 -4.22 19.40 11.30
C ALA A 74 -4.97 19.88 12.58
N HIS A 75 -5.65 21.02 12.51
CA HIS A 75 -6.42 21.61 13.61
C HIS A 75 -7.85 22.00 13.21
N GLY A 76 -8.30 21.57 12.02
CA GLY A 76 -9.64 21.85 11.51
C GLY A 76 -10.72 20.97 12.17
N PRO A 77 -11.99 21.36 12.01
CA PRO A 77 -13.12 20.53 12.43
C PRO A 77 -13.12 19.19 11.68
N LEU A 78 -13.66 18.16 12.33
CA LEU A 78 -13.89 16.86 11.73
C LEU A 78 -15.38 16.52 11.76
N PRO A 79 -15.90 15.85 10.72
CA PRO A 79 -17.25 15.32 10.78
C PRO A 79 -17.36 14.23 11.84
N ALA A 80 -18.57 14.00 12.36
CA ALA A 80 -18.81 13.10 13.50
C ALA A 80 -18.41 11.64 13.23
N TRP A 81 -18.30 11.24 11.96
CA TRP A 81 -17.88 9.90 11.56
C TRP A 81 -16.35 9.73 11.50
N LEU A 82 -15.57 10.80 11.72
CA LEU A 82 -14.12 10.71 11.85
C LEU A 82 -13.68 10.93 13.30
N ARG A 83 -12.64 10.21 13.67
CA ARG A 83 -11.89 10.44 14.91
C ARG A 83 -10.45 10.76 14.57
N ARG A 84 -9.85 11.70 15.30
CA ARG A 84 -8.43 12.05 15.24
C ARG A 84 -7.70 11.62 16.50
N GLY A 85 -6.45 11.22 16.36
CA GLY A 85 -5.54 10.96 17.47
C GLY A 85 -4.13 10.65 16.98
N GLU A 86 -3.39 9.86 17.76
CA GLU A 86 -2.02 9.46 17.44
C GLU A 86 -1.88 7.94 17.41
N ILE A 87 -1.17 7.43 16.40
CA ILE A 87 -0.85 6.02 16.20
C ILE A 87 0.66 5.92 15.96
N GLY A 88 1.39 5.23 16.82
CA GLY A 88 2.85 5.08 16.68
C GLY A 88 3.60 6.43 16.66
N GLY A 89 3.09 7.45 17.36
CA GLY A 89 3.64 8.81 17.37
C GLY A 89 3.31 9.66 16.14
N HIS A 90 2.46 9.17 15.24
CA HIS A 90 1.99 9.90 14.06
C HIS A 90 0.54 10.32 14.24
N ARG A 91 0.22 11.57 13.89
CA ARG A 91 -1.18 12.03 13.81
C ARG A 91 -1.92 11.23 12.75
N ALA A 92 -3.10 10.74 13.10
CA ALA A 92 -3.92 9.92 12.23
C ALA A 92 -5.40 10.25 12.41
N VAL A 93 -6.18 9.89 11.38
CA VAL A 93 -7.64 9.88 11.42
C VAL A 93 -8.16 8.50 11.05
N TRP A 94 -9.25 8.08 11.68
CA TRP A 94 -9.91 6.80 11.43
C TRP A 94 -11.42 6.91 11.63
N LEU A 95 -12.16 5.86 11.24
CA LEU A 95 -13.61 5.83 11.35
C LEU A 95 -14.04 5.85 12.82
N ALA A 96 -14.92 6.78 13.18
CA ALA A 96 -15.45 6.89 14.54
C ALA A 96 -16.22 5.62 14.93
N GLY A 97 -15.97 5.13 16.14
CA GLY A 97 -16.56 3.89 16.65
C GLY A 97 -15.81 2.62 16.24
N GLN A 98 -14.76 2.73 15.41
CA GLN A 98 -13.85 1.63 15.09
C GLN A 98 -12.49 1.83 15.77
N ASP A 99 -11.79 0.73 15.97
CA ASP A 99 -10.38 0.77 16.34
C ASP A 99 -9.55 1.24 15.13
N PRO A 100 -8.52 2.07 15.35
CA PRO A 100 -7.67 2.51 14.26
C PRO A 100 -6.99 1.33 13.58
N GLY A 101 -7.11 1.25 12.26
CA GLY A 101 -6.39 0.29 11.44
C GLY A 101 -4.88 0.54 11.47
N ARG A 102 -4.11 -0.47 11.05
CA ARG A 102 -2.67 -0.33 10.85
C ARG A 102 -2.40 0.70 9.74
N LEU A 103 -1.56 1.68 10.03
CA LEU A 103 -1.11 2.64 9.02
C LEU A 103 -0.24 1.93 7.97
N VAL A 104 -0.73 1.92 6.74
CA VAL A 104 -0.02 1.45 5.56
C VAL A 104 0.56 2.68 4.85
N ARG A 105 1.84 2.64 4.47
CA ARG A 105 2.43 3.72 3.68
C ARG A 105 2.10 3.51 2.19
N PRO A 106 1.91 4.58 1.41
CA PRO A 106 1.84 4.46 -0.04
C PRO A 106 3.20 3.91 -0.48
N LEU A 107 3.19 2.78 -1.18
CA LEU A 107 4.37 2.05 -1.65
C LEU A 107 5.15 1.36 -0.51
N GLN A 108 4.64 0.20 -0.08
CA GLN A 108 5.49 -0.76 0.61
C GLN A 108 6.13 -1.64 -0.46
N SER A 109 7.39 -1.35 -0.76
CA SER A 109 8.29 -2.30 -1.38
C SER A 109 9.36 -2.67 -0.36
N VAL A 110 9.87 -3.89 -0.48
CA VAL A 110 10.99 -4.37 0.32
C VAL A 110 12.15 -4.59 -0.64
N ILE A 111 13.23 -3.83 -0.43
CA ILE A 111 14.49 -4.01 -1.15
C ILE A 111 15.51 -4.55 -0.17
N LEU A 112 16.00 -5.76 -0.43
CA LEU A 112 17.00 -6.43 0.41
C LEU A 112 18.16 -6.90 -0.45
N ARG A 113 19.36 -6.83 0.12
CA ARG A 113 20.58 -7.33 -0.51
C ARG A 113 21.10 -8.53 0.27
N GLY A 114 21.66 -9.51 -0.42
CA GLY A 114 22.40 -10.57 0.25
C GLY A 114 23.33 -11.33 -0.68
N PRO A 115 23.97 -12.40 -0.18
CA PRO A 115 24.86 -13.23 -0.99
C PRO A 115 24.06 -14.05 -2.03
N SER A 116 24.68 -14.38 -3.16
CA SER A 116 24.04 -15.10 -4.28
C SER A 116 23.42 -16.45 -3.90
N ARG A 117 23.95 -17.11 -2.86
CA ARG A 117 23.38 -18.33 -2.26
C ARG A 117 21.94 -18.15 -1.74
N LEU A 118 21.47 -16.93 -1.51
CA LEU A 118 20.08 -16.69 -1.10
C LEU A 118 19.06 -16.96 -2.20
N ARG A 119 19.49 -17.20 -3.46
CA ARG A 119 18.59 -17.68 -4.51
C ARG A 119 17.85 -18.95 -4.09
N ASP A 120 18.50 -19.83 -3.35
CA ASP A 120 17.91 -21.08 -2.86
C ASP A 120 16.83 -20.83 -1.79
N ALA A 121 16.87 -19.68 -1.11
CA ALA A 121 15.88 -19.32 -0.09
C ALA A 121 14.47 -19.14 -0.69
N VAL A 122 14.36 -18.51 -1.86
CA VAL A 122 13.07 -18.36 -2.56
C VAL A 122 12.52 -19.72 -2.97
N THR A 123 13.40 -20.63 -3.41
CA THR A 123 13.00 -22.01 -3.76
C THR A 123 12.56 -22.79 -2.52
N ALA A 124 13.24 -22.59 -1.38
CA ALA A 124 12.89 -23.23 -0.12
C ALA A 124 11.54 -22.74 0.43
N MET A 125 11.22 -21.45 0.29
CA MET A 125 9.92 -20.88 0.69
C MET A 125 8.74 -21.54 -0.03
N ARG A 126 8.94 -22.03 -1.26
CA ARG A 126 7.92 -22.78 -2.01
C ARG A 126 7.49 -24.07 -1.31
N ALA A 127 8.31 -24.60 -0.40
CA ALA A 127 7.98 -25.80 0.36
C ALA A 127 7.12 -25.54 1.60
N GLU A 128 6.86 -24.27 1.95
CA GLU A 128 5.99 -23.90 3.06
C GLU A 128 4.50 -24.05 2.68
N GLU A 129 3.68 -24.55 3.60
CA GLU A 129 2.25 -24.74 3.37
C GLU A 129 1.54 -23.40 3.13
N GLY A 130 0.72 -23.35 2.07
CA GLY A 130 -0.12 -22.19 1.74
C GLY A 130 0.57 -21.09 0.93
N ILE A 131 1.84 -21.26 0.54
CA ILE A 131 2.56 -20.31 -0.31
C ILE A 131 2.74 -20.89 -1.71
N GLU A 132 2.23 -20.18 -2.70
CA GLU A 132 2.46 -20.47 -4.11
C GLU A 132 3.47 -19.48 -4.68
N ILE A 133 4.54 -19.99 -5.30
CA ILE A 133 5.55 -19.17 -5.97
C ILE A 133 5.59 -19.58 -7.44
N VAL A 134 5.13 -18.68 -8.31
CA VAL A 134 5.12 -18.86 -9.75
C VAL A 134 6.23 -18.02 -10.35
N ARG A 135 7.16 -18.66 -11.05
CA ARG A 135 8.16 -17.95 -11.85
C ARG A 135 7.48 -17.43 -13.12
N VAL A 136 7.50 -16.12 -13.31
CA VAL A 136 7.05 -15.48 -14.55
C VAL A 136 8.19 -15.58 -15.56
N PRO A 137 7.96 -16.08 -16.79
CA PRO A 137 9.00 -16.15 -17.81
C PRO A 137 9.59 -14.76 -18.05
N PRO A 138 10.90 -14.57 -17.93
CA PRO A 138 11.51 -13.26 -18.14
C PRO A 138 11.37 -12.84 -19.61
N GLY A 139 11.21 -11.53 -19.88
CA GLY A 139 11.58 -10.96 -21.17
C GLY A 139 13.08 -11.14 -21.43
N GLU A 140 13.54 -11.05 -22.70
CA GLU A 140 14.92 -11.38 -23.13
C GLU A 140 16.08 -10.73 -22.33
N HIS A 141 15.82 -9.70 -21.51
CA HIS A 141 16.81 -8.99 -20.71
C HIS A 141 16.35 -8.67 -19.27
N GLU A 142 15.36 -9.38 -18.74
CA GLU A 142 14.74 -9.04 -17.45
C GLU A 142 15.27 -9.89 -16.28
N ALA A 143 15.25 -9.27 -15.10
CA ALA A 143 15.50 -9.93 -13.82
C ALA A 143 14.58 -11.16 -13.64
N ASP A 144 15.01 -12.11 -12.83
CA ASP A 144 14.12 -13.21 -12.45
C ASP A 144 12.91 -12.63 -11.71
N HIS A 145 11.70 -12.88 -12.25
CA HIS A 145 10.44 -12.38 -11.71
C HIS A 145 9.60 -13.54 -11.18
N PHE A 146 9.13 -13.39 -9.95
CA PHE A 146 8.24 -14.33 -9.28
C PHE A 146 6.98 -13.61 -8.83
N GLU A 147 5.84 -14.27 -9.02
CA GLU A 147 4.58 -13.97 -8.33
C GLU A 147 4.51 -14.86 -7.10
N ILE A 148 4.29 -14.26 -5.92
CA ILE A 148 4.15 -14.98 -4.66
C ILE A 148 2.74 -14.74 -4.15
N GLU A 149 1.97 -15.83 -4.03
CA GLU A 149 0.59 -15.81 -3.55
C GLU A 149 0.45 -16.57 -2.23
N ARG A 150 -0.38 -16.04 -1.32
CA ARG A 150 -0.77 -16.71 -0.07
C ARG A 150 -2.16 -16.29 0.36
N GLU A 151 -3.10 -17.23 0.44
CA GLU A 151 -4.46 -16.98 0.96
C GLU A 151 -5.18 -15.77 0.30
N GLY A 152 -4.94 -15.56 -1.00
CA GLY A 152 -5.51 -14.42 -1.75
C GLY A 152 -4.71 -13.12 -1.69
N ALA A 153 -3.60 -13.07 -0.93
CA ALA A 153 -2.59 -12.02 -1.01
C ALA A 153 -1.63 -12.29 -2.17
N LEU A 154 -1.13 -11.24 -2.83
CA LEU A 154 -0.20 -11.35 -3.96
C LEU A 154 0.89 -10.26 -3.91
N VAL A 155 2.15 -10.68 -4.07
CA VAL A 155 3.30 -9.78 -4.22
C VAL A 155 4.19 -10.19 -5.38
N ASP A 156 4.74 -9.20 -6.08
CA ASP A 156 5.75 -9.42 -7.12
C ASP A 156 7.14 -9.35 -6.51
N LEU A 157 7.99 -10.34 -6.80
CA LEU A 157 9.38 -10.37 -6.41
C LEU A 157 10.28 -10.36 -7.64
N ARG A 158 11.08 -9.31 -7.79
CA ARG A 158 12.18 -9.23 -8.76
C ARG A 158 13.51 -9.56 -8.09
N VAL A 159 14.33 -10.33 -8.79
CA VAL A 159 15.61 -10.80 -8.30
C VAL A 159 16.70 -10.38 -9.27
N HIS A 160 17.50 -9.40 -8.85
CA HIS A 160 18.58 -8.82 -9.65
C HIS A 160 19.95 -9.38 -9.25
N HIS A 161 20.81 -9.54 -10.24
CA HIS A 161 22.18 -10.05 -10.12
C HIS A 161 23.16 -8.98 -10.54
N PRO A 162 23.52 -8.03 -9.66
CA PRO A 162 24.50 -7.00 -10.00
C PRO A 162 25.90 -7.57 -10.23
N ASP A 163 26.22 -8.69 -9.59
CA ASP A 163 27.49 -9.45 -9.71
C ASP A 163 27.28 -10.93 -9.29
N ASP A 164 28.34 -11.74 -9.37
CA ASP A 164 28.28 -13.19 -9.09
C ASP A 164 28.04 -13.53 -7.60
N ASP A 165 28.39 -12.61 -6.70
CA ASP A 165 28.37 -12.84 -5.25
C ASP A 165 27.17 -12.19 -4.57
N THR A 166 26.49 -11.27 -5.25
CA THR A 166 25.41 -10.45 -4.71
C THR A 166 24.09 -10.71 -5.43
N ILE A 167 23.02 -10.75 -4.66
CA ILE A 167 21.65 -10.74 -5.15
C ILE A 167 20.87 -9.60 -4.51
N ILE A 168 20.00 -8.96 -5.27
CA ILE A 168 19.07 -7.94 -4.78
C ILE A 168 17.65 -8.47 -4.99
N PHE A 169 16.91 -8.55 -3.89
CA PHE A 169 15.48 -8.85 -3.88
C PHE A 169 14.73 -7.52 -3.84
N TRP A 170 13.86 -7.30 -4.80
CA TRP A 170 12.92 -6.18 -4.80
C TRP A 170 11.51 -6.75 -4.87
N ALA A 171 10.83 -6.76 -3.73
CA ALA A 171 9.44 -7.16 -3.61
C ALA A 171 8.53 -5.93 -3.61
N GLU A 172 7.43 -5.98 -4.35
CA GLU A 172 6.44 -4.90 -4.41
C GLU A 172 5.01 -5.45 -4.48
N ARG A 173 4.07 -4.65 -3.95
CA ARG A 173 2.64 -4.90 -4.12
C ARG A 173 2.17 -4.38 -5.48
N ARG A 174 1.17 -5.06 -6.06
CA ARG A 174 0.38 -4.58 -7.20
C ARG A 174 -0.58 -3.47 -6.81
N GLN A 175 -0.41 -2.28 -7.39
CA GLN A 175 -1.24 -1.11 -7.06
C GLN A 175 -2.72 -1.33 -7.45
N GLU A 176 -2.96 -2.10 -8.50
CA GLU A 176 -4.29 -2.46 -9.00
C GLU A 176 -5.05 -3.42 -8.07
N ARG A 177 -4.42 -3.97 -7.03
CA ARG A 177 -5.03 -4.87 -6.04
C ARG A 177 -5.32 -4.17 -4.71
N ASN A 178 -5.83 -2.95 -4.77
CA ASN A 178 -6.08 -2.13 -3.58
C ASN A 178 -7.02 -2.79 -2.58
N ARG A 179 -8.08 -3.44 -3.04
CA ARG A 179 -8.99 -4.21 -2.16
C ARG A 179 -8.29 -5.32 -1.34
N CYS A 180 -7.11 -5.78 -1.77
CA CYS A 180 -6.30 -6.79 -1.09
C CYS A 180 -5.13 -6.19 -0.28
N CYS A 181 -5.04 -4.86 -0.17
CA CYS A 181 -3.88 -4.14 0.36
C CYS A 181 -3.38 -4.68 1.71
N ARG A 182 -4.27 -4.95 2.67
CA ARG A 182 -3.89 -5.51 3.99
C ARG A 182 -3.19 -6.86 3.85
N ALA A 183 -3.79 -7.78 3.10
CA ALA A 183 -3.29 -9.14 2.94
C ALA A 183 -1.96 -9.13 2.15
N ASP A 184 -1.87 -8.33 1.08
CA ASP A 184 -0.65 -8.17 0.28
C ASP A 184 0.51 -7.62 1.13
N ILE A 185 0.23 -6.71 2.07
CA ILE A 185 1.23 -6.14 2.97
C ILE A 185 1.70 -7.15 4.01
N GLU A 186 0.79 -7.91 4.60
CA GLU A 186 1.14 -8.97 5.53
C GLU A 186 2.05 -10.01 4.85
N LEU A 187 1.73 -10.35 3.59
CA LEU A 187 2.58 -11.21 2.77
C LEU A 187 3.95 -10.56 2.47
N LEU A 188 3.99 -9.29 2.10
CA LEU A 188 5.23 -8.56 1.85
C LEU A 188 6.15 -8.50 3.08
N GLU A 189 5.57 -8.26 4.26
CA GLU A 189 6.30 -8.21 5.52
C GLU A 189 6.82 -9.59 5.93
N TRP A 190 5.99 -10.62 5.77
CA TRP A 190 6.41 -11.99 5.96
C TRP A 190 7.59 -12.33 5.03
N LEU A 191 7.50 -11.99 3.74
CA LEU A 191 8.56 -12.25 2.76
C LEU A 191 9.86 -11.52 3.15
N GLY A 192 9.75 -10.25 3.54
CA GLY A 192 10.89 -9.48 4.03
C GLY A 192 11.54 -10.08 5.27
N ALA A 193 10.74 -10.58 6.22
CA ALA A 193 11.24 -11.26 7.41
C ALA A 193 11.93 -12.59 7.07
N ALA A 194 11.35 -13.38 6.17
CA ALA A 194 11.89 -14.67 5.73
C ALA A 194 13.23 -14.50 4.99
N LEU A 195 13.33 -13.52 4.08
CA LEU A 195 14.59 -13.18 3.39
C LEU A 195 15.67 -12.69 4.37
N LYS A 196 15.31 -11.87 5.36
CA LYS A 196 16.24 -11.43 6.41
C LYS A 196 16.71 -12.59 7.28
N ALA A 197 15.82 -13.50 7.66
CA ALA A 197 16.18 -14.71 8.41
C ALA A 197 17.14 -15.60 7.61
N ALA A 198 17.03 -15.63 6.29
CA ALA A 198 17.96 -16.33 5.41
C ALA A 198 19.33 -15.62 5.27
N GLY A 199 19.43 -14.35 5.68
CA GLY A 199 20.68 -13.57 5.68
C GLY A 199 20.72 -12.38 4.73
N ALA A 200 19.57 -11.94 4.21
CA ALA A 200 19.47 -10.66 3.49
C ALA A 200 19.44 -9.46 4.46
N ALA A 201 19.84 -8.28 3.99
CA ALA A 201 19.88 -7.03 4.75
C ALA A 201 19.30 -5.85 3.97
#